data_AF-A0A6C9QE58-F1
#
_entry.id   AF-A0A6C9QE58-F1
#
_cell.length_a   1.000
_cell.length_b   1.000
_cell.length_c   1.000
_cell.angle_alpha   90.00
_cell.angle_beta   90.00
_cell.angle_gamma   90.00
#
_symmetry.space_group_name_H-M   'P 1'
#
loop_
_entity.id
_entity.type
_entity.pdbx_description
1 polymer ?
#
loop_
_entity_poly.entity_id
_entity_poly.type
_entity_poly.pdbx_seq_one_letter_code
_entity_poly.pdbx_strand_id
1 'polypeptide(L)'
;MNKFIAAEAAECIGCHACEIACAMAHNQENWPLSHSDFRPRIHVVGKGQAANPVACHHCNNAPCVTACPVNALTFQPDSVQLDEQKCIGCKRCAIACPFGVVEMVDTIAQKCDLCNQRSSGTQACIEVCPTQALRLMDDKGLQQIKVARQRKTAAGKASSDAQPSRSAALLPVNSRKGADKISASERKTHFGEIYYGLDPQQATYESDRCVYCAEKANCNWHCPLHNAIPDYIRLVQEGKIIEAAELCHQTSSLPEICGRVCPQDRLCEGACTLKDHSGAVSIGNLERYITDTALAMGWRPDVSKVVPRIEKVAVIGAGPAGLGCADILARAGVQVDVFDRHPEIGGMLTFGIPPFKLDKTVLSQRREIFTAMGIDFHLNCEIGRDITFGDLTSEYDAVFIGVGTYGMMRADLPHEDAPGVIQALPFLTAHTRQLMGLPESEEYPLTDVEGKRVVVLVGGDTTMD
;
A
#
# COMPACT_ATOMS: atom_id res chain seq x y z
N MET A 1 -19.09 -35.76 10.85
CA MET A 1 -17.81 -35.42 10.17
C MET A 1 -17.39 -34.03 10.55
N ASN A 2 -16.09 -33.79 10.59
CA ASN A 2 -15.56 -32.46 10.81
C ASN A 2 -15.85 -31.55 9.61
N LYS A 3 -16.12 -30.28 9.91
CA LYS A 3 -16.27 -29.21 8.93
C LYS A 3 -14.90 -28.79 8.42
N PHE A 4 -14.86 -28.35 7.16
CA PHE A 4 -13.66 -27.78 6.57
C PHE A 4 -13.99 -26.77 5.48
N ILE A 5 -13.04 -25.91 5.17
CA ILE A 5 -13.16 -24.97 4.06
C ILE A 5 -12.77 -25.72 2.78
N ALA A 6 -13.71 -25.85 1.85
CA ALA A 6 -13.46 -26.36 0.52
C ALA A 6 -13.27 -25.21 -0.46
N ALA A 7 -12.29 -25.35 -1.36
CA ALA A 7 -12.01 -24.41 -2.43
C ALA A 7 -12.38 -25.01 -3.80
N GLU A 8 -13.07 -24.22 -4.62
CA GLU A 8 -13.33 -24.50 -6.02
C GLU A 8 -12.30 -23.76 -6.87
N ALA A 9 -11.18 -24.42 -7.18
CA ALA A 9 -10.00 -23.80 -7.80
C ALA A 9 -10.31 -23.03 -9.10
N ALA A 10 -11.22 -23.54 -9.94
CA ALA A 10 -11.63 -22.90 -11.19
C ALA A 10 -12.32 -21.52 -11.01
N GLU A 11 -12.80 -21.24 -9.80
CA GLU A 11 -13.51 -20.01 -9.45
C GLU A 11 -12.61 -19.04 -8.68
N CYS A 12 -11.41 -19.45 -8.29
CA CYS A 12 -10.46 -18.58 -7.61
C CYS A 12 -9.80 -17.62 -8.60
N ILE A 13 -9.78 -16.32 -8.26
CA ILE A 13 -9.12 -15.26 -9.05
C ILE A 13 -7.79 -14.81 -8.46
N GLY A 14 -7.29 -15.49 -7.42
CA GLY A 14 -6.02 -15.14 -6.78
C GLY A 14 -5.99 -13.74 -6.16
N CYS A 15 -7.11 -13.26 -5.61
CA CYS A 15 -7.18 -11.90 -5.05
C CYS A 15 -6.60 -11.75 -3.64
N HIS A 16 -6.24 -12.85 -2.97
CA HIS A 16 -5.72 -12.87 -1.59
C HIS A 16 -6.65 -12.28 -0.51
N ALA A 17 -7.89 -11.91 -0.86
CA ALA A 17 -8.88 -11.38 0.09
C ALA A 17 -9.14 -12.35 1.25
N CYS A 18 -9.13 -13.66 1.00
CA CYS A 18 -9.30 -14.68 2.02
C CYS A 18 -8.18 -14.70 3.07
N GLU A 19 -6.94 -14.43 2.67
CA GLU A 19 -5.79 -14.34 3.58
C GLU A 19 -5.91 -13.09 4.45
N ILE A 20 -6.20 -11.95 3.81
CA ILE A 20 -6.36 -10.66 4.49
C ILE A 20 -7.47 -10.75 5.54
N ALA A 21 -8.67 -11.19 5.16
CA ALA A 21 -9.77 -11.32 6.09
C ALA A 21 -9.46 -12.33 7.21
N CYS A 22 -8.70 -13.38 6.92
CA CYS A 22 -8.26 -14.32 7.95
C CYS A 22 -7.32 -13.66 8.96
N ALA A 23 -6.27 -12.95 8.50
CA ALA A 23 -5.34 -12.26 9.37
C ALA A 23 -6.06 -11.20 10.24
N MET A 24 -6.95 -10.42 9.64
CA MET A 24 -7.71 -9.38 10.34
C MET A 24 -8.69 -9.95 11.37
N ALA A 25 -9.40 -11.03 11.05
CA ALA A 25 -10.31 -11.68 12.00
C ALA A 25 -9.58 -12.19 13.25
N HIS A 26 -8.29 -12.55 13.13
CA HIS A 26 -7.44 -12.96 14.24
C HIS A 26 -6.63 -11.79 14.84
N ASN A 27 -6.87 -10.57 14.38
CA ASN A 27 -6.28 -9.33 14.87
C ASN A 27 -7.37 -8.31 15.25
N GLN A 28 -8.48 -8.78 15.82
CA GLN A 28 -9.59 -7.94 16.31
C GLN A 28 -10.19 -7.04 15.21
N GLU A 29 -10.26 -7.54 13.98
CA GLU A 29 -10.76 -6.83 12.78
C GLU A 29 -9.91 -5.61 12.35
N ASN A 30 -8.71 -5.46 12.93
CA ASN A 30 -7.72 -4.43 12.60
C ASN A 30 -6.67 -4.95 11.63
N TRP A 31 -6.08 -4.03 10.85
CA TRP A 31 -4.91 -4.33 10.04
C TRP A 31 -3.74 -4.75 10.94
N PRO A 32 -2.98 -5.79 10.58
CA PRO A 32 -1.72 -6.08 11.25
C PRO A 32 -0.78 -4.86 11.12
N LEU A 33 -0.04 -4.53 12.17
CA LEU A 33 0.83 -3.35 12.17
C LEU A 33 2.12 -3.55 11.35
N SER A 34 2.51 -4.81 11.16
CA SER A 34 3.70 -5.18 10.42
C SER A 34 3.43 -6.39 9.53
N HIS A 35 4.31 -6.61 8.54
CA HIS A 35 4.26 -7.81 7.72
C HIS A 35 4.54 -9.10 8.53
N SER A 36 5.31 -9.02 9.63
CA SER A 36 5.52 -10.18 10.53
C SER A 36 4.27 -10.57 11.32
N ASP A 37 3.32 -9.64 11.49
CA ASP A 37 2.04 -9.88 12.15
C ASP A 37 0.96 -10.38 11.18
N PHE A 38 1.23 -10.32 9.87
CA PHE A 38 0.36 -10.87 8.84
C PHE A 38 0.45 -12.40 8.83
N ARG A 39 -0.37 -13.04 9.68
CA ARG A 39 -0.35 -14.49 9.94
C ARG A 39 -1.70 -15.13 9.58
N PRO A 40 -2.07 -15.17 8.28
CA PRO A 40 -3.31 -15.81 7.84
C PRO A 40 -3.23 -17.33 8.06
N ARG A 41 -4.38 -17.96 8.28
CA ARG A 41 -4.51 -19.42 8.52
C ARG A 41 -5.04 -20.18 7.30
N ILE A 42 -5.07 -19.50 6.15
CA ILE A 42 -5.45 -19.95 4.81
C ILE A 42 -4.48 -19.26 3.86
N HIS A 43 -3.97 -19.97 2.86
CA HIS A 43 -2.99 -19.45 1.92
C HIS A 43 -3.41 -19.68 0.48
N VAL A 44 -3.26 -18.68 -0.37
CA VAL A 44 -3.42 -18.82 -1.82
C VAL A 44 -2.09 -19.27 -2.41
N VAL A 45 -2.06 -20.49 -2.93
CA VAL A 45 -0.90 -21.02 -3.66
C VAL A 45 -1.10 -20.89 -5.17
N GLY A 46 -0.01 -20.76 -5.91
CA GLY A 46 -0.08 -20.52 -7.36
C GLY A 46 -0.34 -19.04 -7.70
N LYS A 47 -0.49 -18.73 -8.98
CA LYS A 47 -0.74 -17.38 -9.50
C LYS A 47 -1.74 -17.40 -10.63
N GLY A 48 -2.43 -16.28 -10.85
CA GLY A 48 -3.40 -16.13 -11.92
C GLY A 48 -4.48 -17.22 -11.90
N GLN A 49 -4.74 -17.84 -13.07
CA GLN A 49 -5.73 -18.91 -13.20
C GLN A 49 -5.38 -20.22 -12.48
N ALA A 50 -4.13 -20.39 -12.02
CA ALA A 50 -3.69 -21.54 -11.25
C ALA A 50 -3.76 -21.30 -9.73
N ALA A 51 -4.24 -20.13 -9.29
CA ALA A 51 -4.36 -19.79 -7.88
C ALA A 51 -5.38 -20.68 -7.18
N ASN A 52 -5.02 -21.26 -6.04
CA ASN A 52 -5.92 -22.08 -5.24
C ASN A 52 -5.72 -21.81 -3.74
N PRO A 53 -6.76 -21.49 -2.97
CA PRO A 53 -6.66 -21.37 -1.53
C PRO A 53 -6.53 -22.75 -0.87
N VAL A 54 -5.69 -22.83 0.15
CA VAL A 54 -5.39 -24.04 0.91
C VAL A 54 -5.50 -23.70 2.40
N ALA A 55 -6.26 -24.49 3.15
CA ALA A 55 -6.49 -24.32 4.58
C ALA A 55 -6.54 -25.67 5.30
N CYS A 56 -6.59 -25.67 6.64
CA CYS A 56 -6.78 -26.90 7.41
C CYS A 56 -8.07 -27.63 7.02
N HIS A 57 -7.95 -28.92 6.72
CA HIS A 57 -9.10 -29.78 6.42
C HIS A 57 -9.78 -30.38 7.67
N HIS A 58 -9.29 -30.07 8.87
CA HIS A 58 -9.79 -30.63 10.14
C HIS A 58 -10.08 -32.14 10.06
N CYS A 59 -9.16 -32.92 9.51
CA CYS A 59 -9.40 -34.32 9.12
C CYS A 59 -10.07 -35.16 10.24
N ASN A 60 -11.03 -36.02 9.90
CA ASN A 60 -11.61 -36.96 10.87
C ASN A 60 -10.55 -37.91 11.47
N ASN A 61 -9.56 -38.29 10.65
CA ASN A 61 -8.35 -38.98 11.09
C ASN A 61 -7.18 -38.00 10.96
N ALA A 62 -7.00 -37.13 11.94
CA ALA A 62 -6.00 -36.06 11.91
C ALA A 62 -4.63 -36.54 12.44
N PRO A 63 -3.60 -36.71 11.57
CA PRO A 63 -2.28 -37.13 12.03
C PRO A 63 -1.63 -36.14 12.98
N CYS A 64 -1.99 -34.85 12.88
CA CYS A 64 -1.49 -33.80 13.75
C CYS A 64 -1.98 -33.96 15.21
N VAL A 65 -3.14 -34.57 15.43
CA VAL A 65 -3.63 -34.94 16.78
C VAL A 65 -2.79 -36.10 17.32
N THR A 66 -2.66 -37.19 16.54
CA THR A 66 -1.88 -38.38 16.93
C THR A 66 -0.41 -38.08 17.18
N ALA A 67 0.18 -37.13 16.45
CA ALA A 67 1.58 -36.75 16.59
C ALA A 67 1.84 -35.82 17.79
N CYS A 68 0.82 -35.23 18.41
CA CYS A 68 0.97 -34.26 19.49
C CYS A 68 1.26 -34.95 20.84
N PRO A 69 2.46 -34.79 21.44
CA PRO A 69 2.82 -35.51 22.66
C PRO A 69 2.14 -34.98 23.93
N VAL A 70 1.58 -33.78 23.86
CA VAL A 70 1.00 -33.03 24.99
C VAL A 70 -0.49 -32.79 24.84
N ASN A 71 -1.13 -33.44 23.86
CA ASN A 71 -2.56 -33.29 23.56
C ASN A 71 -3.01 -31.82 23.39
N ALA A 72 -2.14 -30.98 22.83
CA ALA A 72 -2.48 -29.60 22.47
C ALA A 72 -3.47 -29.56 21.29
N LEU A 73 -3.43 -30.54 20.37
CA LEU A 73 -4.42 -30.71 19.32
C LEU A 73 -5.42 -31.78 19.73
N THR A 74 -6.72 -31.47 19.65
CA THR A 74 -7.81 -32.37 20.07
C THR A 74 -8.97 -32.35 19.08
N PHE A 75 -9.72 -33.46 19.05
CA PHE A 75 -10.99 -33.53 18.32
C PHE A 75 -12.08 -32.81 19.12
N GLN A 76 -12.72 -31.85 18.48
CA GLN A 76 -13.97 -31.22 18.89
C GLN A 76 -15.11 -31.77 18.02
N PRO A 77 -16.39 -31.58 18.37
CA PRO A 77 -17.52 -32.25 17.70
C PRO A 77 -17.56 -32.13 16.17
N ASP A 78 -17.05 -31.02 15.63
CA ASP A 78 -17.06 -30.74 14.19
C ASP A 78 -15.71 -30.20 13.67
N SER A 79 -14.62 -30.30 14.43
CA SER A 79 -13.34 -29.72 14.03
C SER A 79 -12.18 -30.29 14.85
N VAL A 80 -10.97 -30.16 14.34
CA VAL A 80 -9.74 -30.30 15.14
C VAL A 80 -9.36 -28.93 15.68
N GLN A 81 -9.11 -28.80 16.97
CA GLN A 81 -8.76 -27.52 17.61
C GLN A 81 -7.43 -27.60 18.37
N LEU A 82 -6.73 -26.47 18.41
CA LEU A 82 -5.47 -26.29 19.13
C LEU A 82 -5.74 -25.55 20.44
N ASP A 83 -5.22 -26.08 21.53
CA ASP A 83 -5.07 -25.43 22.81
C ASP A 83 -3.64 -24.85 22.89
N GLU A 84 -3.53 -23.54 22.69
CA GLU A 84 -2.24 -22.84 22.63
C GLU A 84 -1.47 -22.95 23.95
N GLN A 85 -2.17 -23.02 25.10
CA GLN A 85 -1.56 -23.11 26.42
C GLN A 85 -0.82 -24.44 26.66
N LYS A 86 -1.21 -25.50 25.92
CA LYS A 86 -0.55 -26.81 25.98
C LYS A 86 0.54 -26.97 24.92
N CYS A 87 0.63 -26.08 23.94
CA CYS A 87 1.56 -26.24 22.84
C CYS A 87 3.01 -26.01 23.31
N ILE A 88 3.83 -27.05 23.24
CA ILE A 88 5.26 -26.98 23.61
C ILE A 88 6.19 -26.68 22.41
N GLY A 89 5.64 -26.31 21.25
CA GLY A 89 6.45 -25.95 20.08
C GLY A 89 7.28 -27.05 19.42
N CYS A 90 7.01 -28.33 19.71
CA CYS A 90 7.83 -29.46 19.20
C CYS A 90 7.74 -29.73 17.69
N LYS A 91 6.91 -28.98 16.94
CA LYS A 91 6.73 -29.05 15.47
C LYS A 91 6.25 -30.38 14.88
N ARG A 92 5.97 -31.40 15.68
CA ARG A 92 5.52 -32.73 15.20
C ARG A 92 4.22 -32.66 14.41
N CYS A 93 3.29 -31.79 14.80
CA CYS A 93 2.02 -31.58 14.09
C CYS A 93 2.20 -30.93 12.71
N ALA A 94 3.16 -30.01 12.56
CA ALA A 94 3.52 -29.41 11.28
C ALA A 94 4.06 -30.46 10.31
N ILE A 95 5.00 -31.29 10.78
CA ILE A 95 5.59 -32.39 9.98
C ILE A 95 4.55 -33.46 9.62
N ALA A 96 3.64 -33.78 10.55
CA ALA A 96 2.61 -34.79 10.34
C ALA A 96 1.48 -34.35 9.41
N CYS A 97 1.35 -33.05 9.12
CA CYS A 97 0.26 -32.55 8.29
C CYS A 97 0.48 -32.92 6.81
N PRO A 98 -0.36 -33.77 6.20
CA PRO A 98 -0.17 -34.18 4.80
C PRO A 98 -0.44 -33.05 3.80
N PHE A 99 -1.07 -31.95 4.25
CA PHE A 99 -1.39 -30.78 3.45
C PHE A 99 -0.41 -29.62 3.66
N GLY A 100 0.50 -29.71 4.64
CA GLY A 100 1.46 -28.64 4.94
C GLY A 100 0.86 -27.34 5.47
N VAL A 101 -0.37 -27.37 6.02
CA VAL A 101 -1.13 -26.18 6.45
C VAL A 101 -1.07 -25.90 7.96
N VAL A 102 -0.24 -26.65 8.69
CA VAL A 102 0.03 -26.39 10.10
C VAL A 102 1.38 -25.69 10.16
N GLU A 103 1.37 -24.42 10.49
CA GLU A 103 2.56 -23.57 10.55
C GLU A 103 3.06 -23.42 11.98
N MET A 104 4.31 -22.99 12.14
CA MET A 104 4.87 -22.65 13.45
C MET A 104 5.07 -21.15 13.49
N VAL A 105 4.34 -20.51 14.37
CA VAL A 105 4.36 -19.07 14.59
C VAL A 105 5.04 -18.83 15.93
N ASP A 106 6.23 -18.22 15.88
CA ASP A 106 7.15 -18.13 17.01
C ASP A 106 7.47 -19.53 17.58
N THR A 107 6.82 -19.92 18.68
CA THR A 107 6.95 -21.23 19.30
C THR A 107 5.64 -22.02 19.35
N ILE A 108 4.55 -21.48 18.81
CA ILE A 108 3.21 -22.06 18.89
C ILE A 108 2.77 -22.54 17.50
N ALA A 109 2.12 -23.70 17.43
CA ALA A 109 1.54 -24.17 16.19
C ALA A 109 0.36 -23.28 15.78
N GLN A 110 0.14 -23.09 14.48
CA GLN A 110 -0.99 -22.35 13.96
C GLN A 110 -1.66 -23.16 12.84
N LYS A 111 -2.99 -23.14 12.81
CA LYS A 111 -3.82 -23.73 11.76
C LYS A 111 -5.18 -23.05 11.76
N CYS A 112 -5.96 -23.22 10.68
CA CYS A 112 -7.35 -22.79 10.69
C CYS A 112 -8.11 -23.39 11.90
N ASP A 113 -8.90 -22.56 12.56
CA ASP A 113 -9.77 -22.86 13.70
C ASP A 113 -11.25 -22.72 13.34
N LEU A 114 -11.55 -22.50 12.05
CA LEU A 114 -12.86 -22.15 11.50
C LEU A 114 -13.46 -20.87 12.10
N CYS A 115 -12.62 -19.91 12.51
CA CYS A 115 -13.05 -18.67 13.13
C CYS A 115 -13.95 -18.93 14.36
N ASN A 116 -13.61 -19.91 15.19
CA ASN A 116 -14.45 -20.34 16.33
C ASN A 116 -14.69 -19.24 17.38
N GLN A 117 -13.87 -18.19 17.40
CA GLN A 117 -13.99 -17.03 18.29
C GLN A 117 -14.78 -15.86 17.68
N ARG A 118 -15.12 -15.89 16.38
CA ARG A 118 -15.92 -14.83 15.75
C ARG A 118 -17.39 -14.95 16.15
N SER A 119 -17.97 -13.82 16.57
CA SER A 119 -19.39 -13.71 16.97
C SER A 119 -20.37 -13.91 15.81
N SER A 120 -19.97 -13.59 14.57
CA SER A 120 -20.82 -13.74 13.38
C SER A 120 -21.18 -15.20 13.06
N GLY A 121 -20.39 -16.17 13.55
CA GLY A 121 -20.50 -17.58 13.19
C GLY A 121 -20.07 -17.92 11.76
N THR A 122 -19.61 -16.92 10.98
CA THR A 122 -19.13 -17.05 9.60
C THR A 122 -17.60 -17.03 9.54
N GLN A 123 -17.04 -17.85 8.66
CA GLN A 123 -15.59 -17.82 8.40
C GLN A 123 -15.26 -16.60 7.53
N ALA A 124 -14.36 -15.75 8.02
CA ALA A 124 -13.99 -14.49 7.39
C ALA A 124 -13.54 -14.66 5.92
N CYS A 125 -12.77 -15.71 5.64
CA CYS A 125 -12.30 -16.02 4.31
C CYS A 125 -13.42 -16.39 3.32
N ILE A 126 -14.49 -17.02 3.80
CA ILE A 126 -15.66 -17.38 2.97
C ILE A 126 -16.49 -16.12 2.70
N GLU A 127 -16.74 -15.34 3.75
CA GLU A 127 -17.56 -14.13 3.71
C GLU A 127 -17.05 -13.10 2.71
N VAL A 128 -15.73 -12.92 2.62
CA VAL A 128 -15.10 -11.93 1.73
C VAL A 128 -14.86 -12.43 0.29
N CYS A 129 -15.11 -13.72 -0.01
CA CYS A 129 -14.71 -14.31 -1.29
C CYS A 129 -15.61 -13.80 -2.45
N PRO A 130 -15.11 -12.94 -3.37
CA PRO A 130 -15.95 -12.26 -4.36
C PRO A 130 -16.58 -13.22 -5.38
N THR A 131 -15.87 -14.31 -5.71
CA THR A 131 -16.35 -15.36 -6.61
C THR A 131 -17.05 -16.50 -5.87
N GLN A 132 -17.14 -16.43 -4.54
CA GLN A 132 -17.67 -17.52 -3.71
C GLN A 132 -17.00 -18.87 -4.01
N ALA A 133 -15.69 -18.85 -4.31
CA ALA A 133 -14.87 -20.04 -4.54
C ALA A 133 -14.68 -20.86 -3.25
N LEU A 134 -14.85 -20.24 -2.09
CA LEU A 134 -14.73 -20.89 -0.78
C LEU A 134 -16.10 -21.23 -0.20
N ARG A 135 -16.24 -22.43 0.36
CA ARG A 135 -17.47 -22.88 1.03
C ARG A 135 -17.14 -23.73 2.26
N LEU A 136 -17.96 -23.62 3.30
CA LEU A 136 -17.87 -24.50 4.45
C LEU A 136 -18.54 -25.82 4.10
N MET A 137 -17.78 -26.91 4.12
CA MET A 137 -18.27 -28.26 3.83
C MET A 137 -18.45 -29.07 5.09
N ASP A 138 -19.55 -29.83 5.10
CA ASP A 138 -19.90 -30.82 6.12
C ASP A 138 -20.44 -32.10 5.44
N ASP A 139 -20.92 -33.06 6.24
CA ASP A 139 -21.51 -34.31 5.73
C ASP A 139 -22.66 -34.06 4.75
N LYS A 140 -23.52 -33.07 5.02
CA LYS A 140 -24.69 -32.75 4.18
C LYS A 140 -24.25 -32.17 2.84
N GLY A 141 -23.30 -31.22 2.86
CA GLY A 141 -22.72 -30.62 1.66
C GLY A 141 -22.05 -31.66 0.76
N LEU A 142 -21.29 -32.60 1.33
CA LEU A 142 -20.67 -33.69 0.57
C LEU A 142 -21.69 -34.64 -0.06
N GLN A 143 -22.75 -35.00 0.68
CA GLN A 143 -23.85 -35.80 0.15
C GLN A 143 -24.56 -35.09 -1.00
N GLN A 144 -24.82 -33.79 -0.88
CA GLN A 144 -25.43 -32.99 -1.94
C GLN A 144 -24.55 -32.97 -3.21
N ILE A 145 -23.25 -32.75 -3.07
CA ILE A 145 -22.31 -32.79 -4.21
C ILE A 145 -22.29 -34.18 -4.86
N LYS A 146 -22.26 -35.25 -4.05
CA LYS A 146 -22.28 -36.63 -4.53
C LYS A 146 -23.56 -36.93 -5.33
N VAL A 147 -24.72 -36.58 -4.79
CA VAL A 147 -26.02 -36.75 -5.44
C VAL A 147 -26.10 -35.91 -6.72
N ALA A 148 -25.64 -34.66 -6.70
CA ALA A 148 -25.62 -33.80 -7.88
C ALA A 148 -24.73 -34.37 -9.00
N ARG A 149 -23.54 -34.88 -8.66
CA ARG A 149 -22.64 -35.55 -9.61
C ARG A 149 -23.28 -36.83 -10.18
N GLN A 150 -23.86 -37.68 -9.34
CA GLN A 150 -24.56 -38.89 -9.77
C GLN A 150 -25.73 -38.57 -10.72
N ARG A 151 -26.53 -37.55 -10.41
CA ARG A 151 -27.63 -37.08 -11.28
C ARG A 151 -27.12 -36.56 -12.61
N LYS A 152 -26.03 -35.77 -12.63
CA LYS A 152 -25.41 -35.28 -13.88
C LYS A 152 -24.92 -36.44 -14.75
N THR A 153 -24.20 -37.40 -14.17
CA THR A 153 -23.71 -38.58 -14.88
C THR A 153 -24.86 -39.43 -15.42
N ALA A 154 -25.91 -39.66 -14.62
CA ALA A 154 -27.08 -40.43 -15.02
C ALA A 154 -27.89 -39.75 -16.14
N ALA A 155 -27.89 -38.41 -16.21
CA ALA A 155 -28.59 -37.65 -17.25
C ALA A 155 -27.84 -37.61 -18.60
N GLY A 156 -26.68 -38.25 -18.74
CA GLY A 156 -25.88 -38.23 -19.97
C GLY A 156 -25.38 -36.84 -20.37
N LYS A 157 -25.51 -35.84 -19.48
CA LYS A 157 -24.99 -34.49 -19.71
C LYS A 157 -23.48 -34.55 -19.58
N ALA A 158 -22.78 -34.49 -20.72
CA ALA A 158 -21.38 -34.10 -20.74
C ALA A 158 -21.22 -32.73 -20.07
N SER A 159 -20.02 -32.44 -19.58
CA SER A 159 -19.64 -31.22 -18.84
C SER A 159 -19.83 -29.89 -19.60
N SER A 160 -20.66 -29.83 -20.65
CA SER A 160 -20.83 -28.69 -21.55
C SER A 160 -21.93 -27.70 -21.15
N ASP A 161 -22.85 -28.06 -20.24
CA ASP A 161 -23.81 -27.12 -19.64
C ASP A 161 -23.20 -26.44 -18.39
N ALA A 162 -22.01 -25.87 -18.53
CA ALA A 162 -21.42 -25.06 -17.46
C ALA A 162 -22.21 -23.75 -17.36
N GLN A 163 -22.81 -23.49 -16.19
CA GLN A 163 -23.21 -22.12 -15.87
C GLN A 163 -21.99 -21.21 -16.04
N PRO A 164 -22.18 -19.96 -16.50
CA PRO A 164 -21.06 -19.03 -16.62
C PRO A 164 -20.31 -18.96 -15.29
N SER A 165 -18.98 -19.16 -15.32
CA SER A 165 -18.19 -19.16 -14.09
C SER A 165 -18.26 -17.80 -13.42
N ARG A 166 -18.31 -17.77 -12.09
CA ARG A 166 -18.36 -16.51 -11.34
C ARG A 166 -17.06 -15.73 -11.52
N SER A 167 -15.95 -16.47 -11.67
CA SER A 167 -14.67 -15.90 -12.08
C SER A 167 -14.74 -15.23 -13.46
N ALA A 168 -15.50 -15.77 -14.42
CA ALA A 168 -15.63 -15.17 -15.75
C ALA A 168 -16.44 -13.87 -15.76
N ALA A 169 -17.30 -13.65 -14.76
CA ALA A 169 -18.02 -12.38 -14.61
C ALA A 169 -17.11 -11.24 -14.13
N LEU A 170 -16.03 -11.58 -13.40
CA LEU A 170 -15.02 -10.62 -12.92
C LEU A 170 -13.81 -10.54 -13.86
N LEU A 171 -13.57 -11.56 -14.69
CA LEU A 171 -12.46 -11.65 -15.64
C LEU A 171 -12.99 -12.19 -16.99
N PRO A 172 -12.88 -11.49 -18.13
CA PRO A 172 -11.71 -10.71 -18.50
C PRO A 172 -12.00 -9.20 -18.56
N VAL A 173 -11.12 -8.45 -17.90
CA VAL A 173 -11.09 -7.00 -17.93
C VAL A 173 -10.19 -6.55 -19.08
N ASN A 174 -10.51 -5.42 -19.70
CA ASN A 174 -9.65 -4.80 -20.73
C ASN A 174 -8.20 -4.64 -20.26
N SER A 175 -7.25 -4.61 -21.21
CA SER A 175 -5.82 -4.41 -20.92
C SER A 175 -5.53 -3.04 -20.34
N ARG A 176 -4.55 -2.94 -19.45
CA ARG A 176 -4.04 -1.66 -18.94
C ARG A 176 -3.60 -0.74 -20.09
N LYS A 177 -4.00 0.52 -20.05
CA LYS A 177 -3.45 1.61 -20.88
C LYS A 177 -2.57 2.55 -20.06
N GLY A 178 -3.06 2.99 -18.91
CA GLY A 178 -2.39 3.96 -18.05
C GLY A 178 -2.23 5.34 -18.67
N ALA A 179 -1.37 6.16 -18.07
CA ALA A 179 -1.07 7.51 -18.54
C ALA A 179 -0.15 7.52 -19.76
N ASP A 180 -0.43 8.41 -20.70
CA ASP A 180 0.42 8.63 -21.87
C ASP A 180 1.73 9.31 -21.49
N LYS A 181 2.82 8.87 -22.13
CA LYS A 181 4.17 9.40 -21.90
C LYS A 181 4.61 10.28 -23.05
N ILE A 182 5.17 11.44 -22.73
CA ILE A 182 5.78 12.34 -23.71
C ILE A 182 6.87 11.61 -24.49
N SER A 183 6.95 11.88 -25.80
CA SER A 183 7.94 11.25 -26.68
C SER A 183 9.37 11.48 -26.19
N ALA A 184 10.28 10.53 -26.42
CA ALA A 184 11.66 10.65 -25.97
C ALA A 184 12.40 11.85 -26.60
N SER A 185 12.04 12.20 -27.84
CA SER A 185 12.59 13.36 -28.56
C SER A 185 12.19 14.70 -27.95
N GLU A 186 10.99 14.76 -27.38
CA GLU A 186 10.43 15.97 -26.77
C GLU A 186 10.83 16.10 -25.31
N ARG A 187 10.65 15.06 -24.49
CA ARG A 187 10.93 15.15 -23.04
C ARG A 187 12.41 15.35 -22.68
N LYS A 188 13.33 15.21 -23.64
CA LYS A 188 14.77 15.51 -23.44
C LYS A 188 15.11 16.99 -23.57
N THR A 189 14.16 17.83 -23.99
CA THR A 189 14.39 19.27 -24.23
C THR A 189 13.93 20.16 -23.07
N HIS A 190 13.26 19.58 -22.06
CA HIS A 190 12.74 20.31 -20.91
C HIS A 190 12.75 19.44 -19.65
N PHE A 191 12.51 20.06 -18.50
CA PHE A 191 12.40 19.38 -17.20
C PHE A 191 10.96 19.25 -16.67
N GLY A 192 9.94 19.65 -17.44
CA GLY A 192 8.53 19.38 -17.08
C GLY A 192 8.19 17.88 -17.00
N GLU A 193 7.07 17.54 -16.33
CA GLU A 193 6.63 16.16 -16.11
C GLU A 193 6.52 15.35 -17.41
N ILE A 194 7.00 14.11 -17.39
CA ILE A 194 7.08 13.26 -18.60
C ILE A 194 5.84 12.43 -18.89
N TYR A 195 4.87 12.41 -17.98
CA TYR A 195 3.58 11.74 -18.13
C TYR A 195 2.47 12.77 -18.10
N TYR A 196 1.55 12.67 -19.04
CA TYR A 196 0.30 13.41 -18.98
C TYR A 196 -0.56 12.87 -17.83
N GLY A 197 -1.31 13.75 -17.17
CA GLY A 197 -2.40 13.32 -16.30
C GLY A 197 -3.47 12.58 -17.11
N LEU A 198 -4.23 11.70 -16.47
CA LEU A 198 -5.37 11.06 -17.13
C LEU A 198 -6.42 12.13 -17.48
N ASP A 199 -6.97 12.07 -18.68
CA ASP A 199 -8.23 12.77 -18.98
C ASP A 199 -9.43 12.02 -18.37
N PRO A 200 -10.64 12.61 -18.32
CA PRO A 200 -11.82 11.94 -17.77
C PRO A 200 -12.16 10.60 -18.44
N GLN A 201 -11.95 10.45 -19.75
CA GLN A 201 -12.23 9.21 -20.47
C GLN A 201 -11.21 8.12 -20.11
N GLN A 202 -9.94 8.48 -19.98
CA GLN A 202 -8.87 7.61 -19.53
C GLN A 202 -9.08 7.21 -18.06
N ALA A 203 -9.50 8.15 -17.21
CA ALA A 203 -9.82 7.88 -15.81
C ALA A 203 -11.00 6.90 -15.67
N THR A 204 -12.11 7.12 -16.38
CA THR A 204 -13.22 6.14 -16.44
C THR A 204 -12.74 4.78 -16.95
N TYR A 205 -11.95 4.76 -18.02
CA TYR A 205 -11.43 3.51 -18.58
C TYR A 205 -10.58 2.74 -17.56
N GLU A 206 -9.65 3.39 -16.87
CA GLU A 206 -8.82 2.72 -15.86
C GLU A 206 -9.61 2.38 -14.60
N SER A 207 -10.57 3.20 -14.18
CA SER A 207 -11.41 2.91 -13.02
C SER A 207 -12.32 1.71 -13.27
N ASP A 208 -12.93 1.59 -14.45
CA ASP A 208 -13.81 0.47 -14.85
C ASP A 208 -13.10 -0.88 -14.84
N ARG A 209 -11.77 -0.87 -14.86
CA ARG A 209 -10.98 -2.10 -14.75
C ARG A 209 -10.95 -2.65 -13.34
N CYS A 210 -11.20 -1.85 -12.30
CA CYS A 210 -11.24 -2.35 -10.94
C CYS A 210 -12.42 -3.30 -10.72
N VAL A 211 -12.12 -4.55 -10.38
CA VAL A 211 -13.13 -5.62 -10.15
C VAL A 211 -13.73 -5.61 -8.75
N TYR A 212 -13.38 -4.63 -7.92
CA TYR A 212 -13.78 -4.55 -6.50
C TYR A 212 -13.64 -5.91 -5.79
N CYS A 213 -12.43 -6.49 -5.83
CA CYS A 213 -12.21 -7.87 -5.38
C CYS A 213 -12.51 -8.09 -3.88
N ALA A 214 -12.40 -7.05 -3.06
CA ALA A 214 -12.85 -6.99 -1.67
C ALA A 214 -12.87 -5.51 -1.24
N GLU A 215 -13.64 -5.20 -0.20
CA GLU A 215 -13.56 -3.88 0.48
C GLU A 215 -12.16 -3.69 1.09
N LYS A 216 -11.69 -4.70 1.84
CA LYS A 216 -10.31 -4.81 2.34
C LYS A 216 -9.49 -5.68 1.39
N ALA A 217 -9.05 -5.09 0.29
CA ALA A 217 -8.33 -5.77 -0.78
C ALA A 217 -6.81 -5.77 -0.60
N ASN A 218 -6.14 -6.56 -1.45
CA ASN A 218 -4.70 -6.72 -1.43
C ASN A 218 -3.94 -5.44 -1.75
N CYS A 219 -4.51 -4.57 -2.59
CA CYS A 219 -3.94 -3.25 -2.86
C CYS A 219 -3.97 -2.33 -1.62
N ASN A 220 -5.01 -2.42 -0.77
CA ASN A 220 -5.05 -1.70 0.51
C ASN A 220 -3.92 -2.16 1.43
N TRP A 221 -3.77 -3.49 1.57
CA TRP A 221 -2.76 -4.06 2.47
C TRP A 221 -1.33 -3.70 2.06
N HIS A 222 -1.04 -3.71 0.75
CA HIS A 222 0.29 -3.38 0.22
C HIS A 222 0.52 -1.86 0.05
N CYS A 223 -0.49 -1.03 0.31
CA CYS A 223 -0.30 0.40 0.49
C CYS A 223 0.15 0.63 1.95
N PRO A 224 1.32 1.26 2.21
CA PRO A 224 1.77 1.53 3.57
C PRO A 224 0.82 2.41 4.39
N LEU A 225 -0.04 3.18 3.72
CA LEU A 225 -1.06 4.05 4.33
C LEU A 225 -2.42 3.35 4.47
N HIS A 226 -2.54 2.13 3.95
CA HIS A 226 -3.80 1.38 3.88
C HIS A 226 -4.96 2.15 3.22
N ASN A 227 -4.64 2.99 2.22
CA ASN A 227 -5.62 3.76 1.46
C ASN A 227 -6.81 2.88 1.03
N ALA A 228 -8.02 3.43 1.06
CA ALA A 228 -9.27 2.76 0.65
C ALA A 228 -9.38 2.65 -0.89
N ILE A 229 -8.42 1.97 -1.53
CA ILE A 229 -8.20 1.97 -2.98
C ILE A 229 -9.42 1.51 -3.78
N PRO A 230 -10.05 0.36 -3.48
CA PRO A 230 -11.23 -0.07 -4.22
C PRO A 230 -12.38 0.95 -4.14
N ASP A 231 -12.54 1.61 -2.99
CA ASP A 231 -13.63 2.53 -2.72
C ASP A 231 -13.45 3.88 -3.42
N TYR A 232 -12.25 4.50 -3.37
CA TYR A 232 -12.06 5.75 -4.10
C TYR A 232 -12.08 5.52 -5.61
N ILE A 233 -11.66 4.34 -6.11
CA ILE A 233 -11.78 4.02 -7.53
C ILE A 233 -13.25 3.87 -7.93
N ARG A 234 -14.07 3.26 -7.09
CA ARG A 234 -15.52 3.20 -7.32
C ARG A 234 -16.15 4.61 -7.34
N LEU A 235 -15.70 5.52 -6.49
CA LEU A 235 -16.14 6.92 -6.53
C LEU A 235 -15.78 7.59 -7.87
N VAL A 236 -14.61 7.28 -8.46
CA VAL A 236 -14.26 7.73 -9.82
C VAL A 236 -15.23 7.16 -10.86
N GLN A 237 -15.59 5.87 -10.78
CA GLN A 237 -16.59 5.25 -11.68
C GLN A 237 -17.96 5.96 -11.59
N GLU A 238 -18.31 6.44 -10.40
CA GLU A 238 -19.55 7.18 -10.13
C GLU A 238 -19.45 8.69 -10.46
N GLY A 239 -18.29 9.18 -10.90
CA GLY A 239 -18.04 10.60 -11.19
C GLY A 239 -17.90 11.49 -9.93
N LYS A 240 -17.74 10.88 -8.76
CA LYS A 240 -17.69 11.52 -7.43
C LYS A 240 -16.25 11.87 -7.01
N ILE A 241 -15.64 12.79 -7.77
CA ILE A 241 -14.21 13.12 -7.62
C ILE A 241 -13.90 13.80 -6.28
N ILE A 242 -14.80 14.65 -5.78
CA ILE A 242 -14.60 15.33 -4.50
C ILE A 242 -14.64 14.32 -3.34
N GLU A 243 -15.61 13.41 -3.34
CA GLU A 243 -15.67 12.34 -2.35
C GLU A 243 -14.46 11.39 -2.45
N ALA A 244 -13.98 11.12 -3.67
CA ALA A 244 -12.77 10.32 -3.88
C ALA A 244 -11.54 11.02 -3.28
N ALA A 245 -11.41 12.35 -3.45
CA ALA A 245 -10.33 13.13 -2.88
C ALA A 245 -10.38 13.14 -1.34
N GLU A 246 -11.56 13.36 -0.75
CA GLU A 246 -11.73 13.24 0.71
C GLU A 246 -11.26 11.88 1.22
N LEU A 247 -11.61 10.80 0.51
CA LEU A 247 -11.22 9.45 0.90
C LEU A 247 -9.70 9.20 0.77
N CYS A 248 -9.04 9.72 -0.27
CA CYS A 248 -7.58 9.70 -0.39
C CYS A 248 -6.91 10.45 0.78
N HIS A 249 -7.47 11.59 1.16
CA HIS A 249 -6.93 12.45 2.21
C HIS A 249 -7.20 11.97 3.65
N GLN A 250 -8.09 10.99 3.86
CA GLN A 250 -8.30 10.39 5.18
C GLN A 250 -7.08 9.63 5.71
N THR A 251 -6.26 9.08 4.80
CA THR A 251 -5.12 8.21 5.12
C THR A 251 -3.79 8.78 4.64
N SER A 252 -3.80 9.67 3.64
CA SER A 252 -2.60 10.32 3.11
C SER A 252 -2.65 11.83 3.29
N SER A 253 -1.58 12.39 3.87
CA SER A 253 -1.38 13.84 3.90
C SER A 253 -0.96 14.39 2.54
N LEU A 254 -0.40 13.58 1.63
CA LEU A 254 0.23 14.03 0.38
C LEU A 254 -0.15 13.17 -0.86
N PRO A 255 -1.45 12.86 -1.09
CA PRO A 255 -1.87 11.92 -2.12
C PRO A 255 -1.48 12.33 -3.55
N GLU A 256 -1.45 13.64 -3.86
CA GLU A 256 -1.02 14.17 -5.15
C GLU A 256 0.47 13.92 -5.43
N ILE A 257 1.28 13.79 -4.37
CA ILE A 257 2.68 13.38 -4.49
C ILE A 257 2.78 11.86 -4.58
N CYS A 258 2.07 11.12 -3.71
CA CYS A 258 2.06 9.65 -3.72
C CYS A 258 1.66 9.08 -5.08
N GLY A 259 0.63 9.64 -5.73
CA GLY A 259 0.19 9.23 -7.06
C GLY A 259 1.26 9.41 -8.15
N ARG A 260 2.27 10.26 -7.92
CA ARG A 260 3.38 10.53 -8.85
C ARG A 260 4.62 9.69 -8.57
N VAL A 261 5.02 9.57 -7.29
CA VAL A 261 6.36 9.08 -6.92
C VAL A 261 6.39 7.75 -6.18
N CYS A 262 5.25 7.23 -5.71
CA CYS A 262 5.25 5.92 -5.08
C CYS A 262 5.72 4.85 -6.08
N PRO A 263 6.50 3.84 -5.67
CA PRO A 263 6.85 2.70 -6.52
C PRO A 263 5.67 1.72 -6.59
N GLN A 264 4.61 2.08 -7.30
CA GLN A 264 3.34 1.33 -7.23
C GLN A 264 3.49 -0.13 -7.68
N ASP A 265 4.43 -0.43 -8.58
CA ASP A 265 4.76 -1.77 -9.07
C ASP A 265 5.24 -2.73 -7.97
N ARG A 266 5.78 -2.18 -6.88
CA ARG A 266 6.21 -2.89 -5.67
C ARG A 266 5.21 -2.80 -4.53
N LEU A 267 4.20 -1.94 -4.66
CA LEU A 267 3.17 -1.66 -3.66
C LEU A 267 1.79 -2.08 -4.18
N CYS A 268 0.84 -1.14 -4.21
CA CYS A 268 -0.57 -1.39 -4.50
C CYS A 268 -0.84 -1.98 -5.89
N GLU A 269 -0.17 -1.50 -6.94
CA GLU A 269 -0.28 -2.08 -8.29
C GLU A 269 0.44 -3.42 -8.39
N GLY A 270 1.54 -3.55 -7.66
CA GLY A 270 2.30 -4.79 -7.52
C GLY A 270 1.50 -5.96 -6.95
N ALA A 271 0.54 -5.65 -6.08
CA ALA A 271 -0.36 -6.57 -5.40
C ALA A 271 -1.76 -6.67 -6.04
N CYS A 272 -2.04 -5.87 -7.08
CA CYS A 272 -3.34 -5.83 -7.73
C CYS A 272 -3.69 -7.19 -8.33
N THR A 273 -4.91 -7.68 -8.06
CA THR A 273 -5.42 -8.96 -8.58
C THR A 273 -5.30 -9.06 -10.11
N LEU A 274 -5.43 -7.95 -10.83
CA LEU A 274 -5.37 -7.96 -12.29
C LEU A 274 -3.95 -7.97 -12.89
N LYS A 275 -2.90 -7.79 -12.08
CA LYS A 275 -1.52 -7.70 -12.54
C LYS A 275 -1.12 -8.86 -13.45
N ASP A 276 -1.41 -10.08 -13.03
CA ASP A 276 -1.08 -11.30 -13.76
C ASP A 276 -2.17 -11.73 -14.78
N HIS A 277 -3.19 -10.90 -15.01
CA HIS A 277 -4.30 -11.17 -15.93
C HIS A 277 -4.37 -10.20 -17.11
N SER A 278 -4.58 -8.91 -16.86
CA SER A 278 -4.73 -7.88 -17.90
C SER A 278 -3.88 -6.62 -17.60
N GLY A 279 -2.94 -6.74 -16.66
CA GLY A 279 -2.18 -5.64 -16.09
C GLY A 279 -2.89 -5.03 -14.88
N ALA A 280 -2.14 -4.48 -13.93
CA ALA A 280 -2.72 -3.84 -12.76
C ALA A 280 -3.63 -2.66 -13.15
N VAL A 281 -4.59 -2.32 -12.29
CA VAL A 281 -5.28 -1.02 -12.37
C VAL A 281 -4.23 0.07 -12.17
N SER A 282 -4.25 1.14 -12.97
CA SER A 282 -3.32 2.28 -12.81
C SER A 282 -3.67 3.14 -11.58
N ILE A 283 -3.51 2.57 -10.40
CA ILE A 283 -3.87 3.16 -9.10
C ILE A 283 -3.18 4.51 -8.88
N GLY A 284 -1.87 4.60 -9.17
CA GLY A 284 -1.13 5.85 -8.99
C GLY A 284 -1.63 6.97 -9.92
N ASN A 285 -1.93 6.64 -11.19
CA ASN A 285 -2.47 7.62 -12.13
C ASN A 285 -3.90 8.05 -11.77
N LEU A 286 -4.72 7.14 -11.24
CA LEU A 286 -6.06 7.47 -10.73
C LEU A 286 -5.98 8.35 -9.48
N GLU A 287 -5.09 8.06 -8.53
CA GLU A 287 -4.86 8.91 -7.35
C GLU A 287 -4.44 10.32 -7.75
N ARG A 288 -3.48 10.45 -8.68
CA ARG A 288 -3.09 11.73 -9.27
C ARG A 288 -4.27 12.45 -9.93
N TYR A 289 -5.05 11.73 -10.75
CA TYR A 289 -6.21 12.31 -11.43
C TYR A 289 -7.24 12.85 -10.44
N ILE A 290 -7.55 12.09 -9.40
CA ILE A 290 -8.49 12.48 -8.33
C ILE A 290 -8.02 13.77 -7.67
N THR A 291 -6.77 13.81 -7.21
CA THR A 291 -6.25 14.94 -6.45
C THR A 291 -6.08 16.19 -7.31
N ASP A 292 -5.52 16.06 -8.51
CA ASP A 292 -5.30 17.18 -9.42
C ASP A 292 -6.66 17.78 -9.85
N THR A 293 -7.64 16.94 -10.17
CA THR A 293 -8.99 17.38 -10.58
C THR A 293 -9.74 18.02 -9.42
N ALA A 294 -9.71 17.43 -8.21
CA ALA A 294 -10.37 18.00 -7.04
C ALA A 294 -9.78 19.37 -6.69
N LEU A 295 -8.45 19.52 -6.68
CA LEU A 295 -7.79 20.80 -6.43
C LEU A 295 -8.18 21.86 -7.47
N ALA A 296 -8.29 21.48 -8.74
CA ALA A 296 -8.77 22.36 -9.82
C ALA A 296 -10.25 22.73 -9.68
N MET A 297 -11.08 21.85 -9.11
CA MET A 297 -12.47 22.12 -8.75
C MET A 297 -12.61 23.01 -7.49
N GLY A 298 -11.50 23.42 -6.88
CA GLY A 298 -11.48 24.26 -5.68
C GLY A 298 -11.57 23.49 -4.37
N TRP A 299 -11.42 22.16 -4.40
CA TRP A 299 -11.35 21.37 -3.18
C TRP A 299 -10.19 21.81 -2.29
N ARG A 300 -10.45 21.90 -0.98
CA ARG A 300 -9.46 22.14 0.06
C ARG A 300 -9.89 21.36 1.31
N PRO A 301 -8.95 20.91 2.15
CA PRO A 301 -9.29 20.28 3.43
C PRO A 301 -10.20 21.17 4.29
N ASP A 302 -11.32 20.61 4.77
CA ASP A 302 -12.21 21.32 5.69
C ASP A 302 -11.66 21.25 7.14
N VAL A 303 -11.18 22.39 7.64
CA VAL A 303 -10.76 22.56 9.04
C VAL A 303 -11.76 23.38 9.86
N SER A 304 -12.94 23.69 9.33
CA SER A 304 -13.94 24.56 9.99
C SER A 304 -14.47 24.01 11.32
N LYS A 305 -14.40 22.68 11.51
CA LYS A 305 -14.83 21.98 12.72
C LYS A 305 -13.70 21.69 13.70
N VAL A 306 -12.47 22.09 13.38
CA VAL A 306 -11.32 21.88 14.26
C VAL A 306 -11.46 22.83 15.46
N VAL A 307 -11.41 22.27 16.67
CA VAL A 307 -11.43 23.03 17.91
C VAL A 307 -9.99 23.38 18.28
N PRO A 308 -9.62 24.67 18.34
CA PRO A 308 -8.27 25.07 18.72
C PRO A 308 -7.91 24.55 20.11
N ARG A 309 -6.68 24.08 20.24
CA ARG A 309 -6.08 23.65 21.49
C ARG A 309 -5.01 24.63 21.92
N ILE A 310 -4.59 24.52 23.18
CA ILE A 310 -3.56 25.39 23.75
C ILE A 310 -2.13 24.91 23.44
N GLU A 311 -1.97 23.62 23.13
CA GLU A 311 -0.65 23.05 22.92
C GLU A 311 -0.01 23.57 21.63
N LYS A 312 1.31 23.80 21.71
CA LYS A 312 2.15 24.26 20.62
C LYS A 312 3.26 23.26 20.34
N VAL A 313 3.43 22.87 19.07
CA VAL A 313 4.43 21.87 18.66
C VAL A 313 5.35 22.43 17.57
N ALA A 314 6.66 22.26 17.79
CA ALA A 314 7.67 22.56 16.77
C ALA A 314 7.96 21.31 15.94
N VAL A 315 7.95 21.45 14.61
CA VAL A 315 8.30 20.39 13.66
C VAL A 315 9.58 20.79 12.95
N ILE A 316 10.67 20.05 13.16
CA ILE A 316 11.96 20.32 12.54
C ILE A 316 12.09 19.50 11.25
N GLY A 317 12.11 20.18 10.11
CA GLY A 317 12.17 19.62 8.76
C GLY A 317 10.79 19.60 8.09
N ALA A 318 10.68 20.28 6.96
CA ALA A 318 9.50 20.34 6.10
C ALA A 318 9.50 19.26 5.01
N GLY A 319 10.14 18.12 5.24
CA GLY A 319 10.03 16.92 4.39
C GLY A 319 8.70 16.17 4.59
N PRO A 320 8.47 15.05 3.87
CA PRO A 320 7.23 14.28 3.96
C PRO A 320 6.80 13.93 5.39
N ALA A 321 7.75 13.53 6.24
CA ALA A 321 7.50 13.16 7.63
C ALA A 321 7.02 14.36 8.46
N GLY A 322 7.70 15.51 8.36
CA GLY A 322 7.31 16.72 9.08
C GLY A 322 5.99 17.29 8.56
N LEU A 323 5.79 17.30 7.25
CA LEU A 323 4.53 17.73 6.64
C LEU A 323 3.34 16.84 7.05
N GLY A 324 3.54 15.52 7.10
CA GLY A 324 2.52 14.60 7.61
C GLY A 324 2.23 14.80 9.10
N CYS A 325 3.27 15.00 9.92
CA CYS A 325 3.11 15.32 11.33
C CYS A 325 2.32 16.62 11.52
N ALA A 326 2.67 17.67 10.78
CA ALA A 326 2.01 18.97 10.86
C ALA A 326 0.54 18.90 10.43
N ASP A 327 0.21 18.17 9.36
CA ASP A 327 -1.17 17.97 8.90
C ASP A 327 -2.05 17.31 9.98
N ILE A 328 -1.57 16.21 10.59
CA ILE A 328 -2.31 15.51 11.63
C ILE A 328 -2.48 16.37 12.89
N LEU A 329 -1.44 17.09 13.31
CA LEU A 329 -1.50 17.98 14.47
C LEU A 329 -2.45 19.17 14.24
N ALA A 330 -2.38 19.80 13.06
CA ALA A 330 -3.27 20.90 12.70
C ALA A 330 -4.74 20.46 12.70
N ARG A 331 -5.05 19.27 12.17
CA ARG A 331 -6.40 18.68 12.22
C ARG A 331 -6.87 18.34 13.64
N ALA A 332 -5.93 18.09 14.55
CA ALA A 332 -6.21 17.90 15.96
C ALA A 332 -6.37 19.22 16.74
N GLY A 333 -6.21 20.38 16.08
CA GLY A 333 -6.34 21.72 16.66
C GLY A 333 -5.10 22.23 17.38
N VAL A 334 -3.95 21.54 17.26
CA VAL A 334 -2.68 21.93 17.86
C VAL A 334 -2.05 23.04 17.01
N GLN A 335 -1.43 24.04 17.65
CA GLN A 335 -0.65 25.05 16.92
C GLN A 335 0.68 24.43 16.48
N VAL A 336 1.00 24.54 15.19
CA VAL A 336 2.18 23.88 14.60
C VAL A 336 3.06 24.90 13.88
N ASP A 337 4.32 24.98 14.33
CA ASP A 337 5.37 25.75 13.65
C ASP A 337 6.36 24.78 13.01
N VAL A 338 6.52 24.84 11.70
CA VAL A 338 7.44 24.00 10.91
C VAL A 338 8.68 24.79 10.55
N PHE A 339 9.85 24.30 10.96
CA PHE A 339 11.15 24.90 10.68
C PHE A 339 11.87 24.13 9.59
N ASP A 340 12.41 24.80 8.58
CA ASP A 340 13.25 24.15 7.57
C ASP A 340 14.39 25.08 7.13
N ARG A 341 15.57 24.48 6.93
CA ARG A 341 16.77 25.18 6.48
C ARG A 341 16.68 25.66 5.03
N HIS A 342 15.83 25.05 4.22
CA HIS A 342 15.65 25.38 2.82
C HIS A 342 14.58 26.47 2.63
N PRO A 343 14.61 27.20 1.48
CA PRO A 343 13.66 28.27 1.20
C PRO A 343 12.25 27.79 0.82
N GLU A 344 12.06 26.49 0.58
CA GLU A 344 10.78 25.88 0.22
C GLU A 344 10.55 24.58 0.99
N ILE A 345 9.28 24.23 1.20
CA ILE A 345 8.90 22.96 1.84
C ILE A 345 9.19 21.77 0.92
N GLY A 346 9.06 20.56 1.44
CA GLY A 346 9.08 19.30 0.69
C GLY A 346 10.37 18.50 0.86
N GLY A 347 11.45 19.09 1.37
CA GLY A 347 12.75 18.43 1.53
C GLY A 347 13.20 17.78 0.22
N MET A 348 13.42 16.45 0.22
CA MET A 348 13.79 15.71 -0.99
C MET A 348 12.71 15.70 -2.09
N LEU A 349 11.43 15.92 -1.77
CA LEU A 349 10.40 16.09 -2.80
C LEU A 349 10.67 17.33 -3.67
N THR A 350 11.25 18.36 -3.08
CA THR A 350 11.56 19.63 -3.74
C THR A 350 12.96 19.66 -4.29
N PHE A 351 13.97 19.29 -3.50
CA PHE A 351 15.38 19.49 -3.84
C PHE A 351 16.13 18.21 -4.27
N GLY A 352 15.49 17.04 -4.17
CA GLY A 352 16.06 15.75 -4.58
C GLY A 352 15.42 15.22 -5.85
N ILE A 353 14.10 14.98 -5.82
CA ILE A 353 13.35 14.43 -6.95
C ILE A 353 13.30 15.49 -8.07
N PRO A 354 13.68 15.17 -9.32
CA PRO A 354 13.65 16.13 -10.42
C PRO A 354 12.23 16.59 -10.81
N PRO A 355 12.07 17.80 -11.37
CA PRO A 355 10.77 18.30 -11.82
C PRO A 355 10.06 17.42 -12.86
N PHE A 356 10.82 16.62 -13.63
CA PHE A 356 10.24 15.76 -14.66
C PHE A 356 9.52 14.52 -14.10
N LYS A 357 9.73 14.21 -12.81
CA LYS A 357 8.98 13.20 -12.05
C LYS A 357 7.90 13.83 -11.17
N LEU A 358 8.18 15.01 -10.61
CA LEU A 358 7.30 15.70 -9.66
C LEU A 358 7.42 17.21 -9.86
N ASP A 359 6.40 17.81 -10.48
CA ASP A 359 6.32 19.27 -10.67
C ASP A 359 6.40 19.99 -9.31
N LYS A 360 7.26 21.02 -9.22
CA LYS A 360 7.50 21.76 -7.97
C LYS A 360 6.34 22.67 -7.58
N THR A 361 5.49 23.05 -8.54
CA THR A 361 4.27 23.80 -8.27
C THR A 361 3.30 23.03 -7.36
N VAL A 362 3.34 21.69 -7.37
CA VAL A 362 2.56 20.83 -6.47
C VAL A 362 2.92 21.10 -5.00
N LEU A 363 4.22 21.28 -4.71
CA LEU A 363 4.69 21.56 -3.35
C LEU A 363 4.36 22.99 -2.93
N SER A 364 4.45 23.95 -3.85
CA SER A 364 4.04 25.33 -3.60
C SER A 364 2.53 25.41 -3.30
N GLN A 365 1.70 24.73 -4.08
CA GLN A 365 0.25 24.64 -3.82
C GLN A 365 -0.03 23.95 -2.48
N ARG A 366 0.69 22.88 -2.16
CA ARG A 366 0.57 22.19 -0.87
C ARG A 366 0.93 23.10 0.30
N ARG A 367 1.96 23.92 0.16
CA ARG A 367 2.33 24.92 1.17
C ARG A 367 1.19 25.89 1.42
N GLU A 368 0.58 26.44 0.36
CA GLU A 368 -0.58 27.34 0.48
C GLU A 368 -1.74 26.69 1.23
N ILE A 369 -2.05 25.43 0.91
CA ILE A 369 -3.10 24.65 1.58
C ILE A 369 -2.78 24.52 3.08
N PHE A 370 -1.56 24.14 3.43
CA PHE A 370 -1.15 23.93 4.81
C PHE A 370 -1.06 25.24 5.61
N THR A 371 -0.59 26.32 5.00
CA THR A 371 -0.65 27.66 5.61
C THR A 371 -2.10 28.06 5.87
N ALA A 372 -3.03 27.81 4.94
CA ALA A 372 -4.45 28.09 5.14
C ALA A 372 -5.10 27.22 6.22
N MET A 373 -4.52 26.06 6.55
CA MET A 373 -4.91 25.23 7.68
C MET A 373 -4.37 25.74 9.03
N GLY A 374 -3.55 26.79 9.04
CA GLY A 374 -2.95 27.37 10.25
C GLY A 374 -1.58 26.81 10.62
N ILE A 375 -0.87 26.17 9.70
CA ILE A 375 0.51 25.73 9.90
C ILE A 375 1.47 26.89 9.56
N ASP A 376 2.32 27.27 10.50
CA ASP A 376 3.28 28.37 10.34
C ASP A 376 4.63 27.83 9.86
N PHE A 377 5.12 28.30 8.70
CA PHE A 377 6.38 27.85 8.11
C PHE A 377 7.52 28.86 8.32
N HIS A 378 8.53 28.45 9.07
CA HIS A 378 9.79 29.16 9.31
C HIS A 378 10.89 28.60 8.40
N LEU A 379 10.92 29.06 7.16
CA LEU A 379 11.88 28.63 6.13
C LEU A 379 13.18 29.43 6.18
N ASN A 380 14.24 28.88 5.59
CA ASN A 380 15.61 29.41 5.75
C ASN A 380 16.06 29.49 7.22
N CYS A 381 15.59 28.55 8.05
CA CYS A 381 15.90 28.48 9.47
C CYS A 381 16.47 27.10 9.80
N GLU A 382 17.75 27.06 10.14
CA GLU A 382 18.44 25.83 10.51
C GLU A 382 18.54 25.68 12.03
N ILE A 383 17.82 24.71 12.57
CA ILE A 383 17.88 24.38 14.00
C ILE A 383 19.26 23.80 14.35
N GLY A 384 19.87 24.33 15.41
CA GLY A 384 21.24 24.08 15.81
C GLY A 384 22.22 25.16 15.35
N ARG A 385 21.84 25.99 14.36
CA ARG A 385 22.63 27.15 13.91
C ARG A 385 21.93 28.48 14.20
N ASP A 386 20.70 28.63 13.71
CA ASP A 386 19.94 29.87 13.75
C ASP A 386 19.07 29.95 15.02
N ILE A 387 18.52 28.81 15.46
CA ILE A 387 17.79 28.63 16.73
C ILE A 387 18.36 27.40 17.42
N THR A 388 18.61 27.44 18.73
CA THR A 388 19.13 26.25 19.43
C THR A 388 18.02 25.25 19.70
N PHE A 389 18.36 23.96 19.79
CA PHE A 389 17.38 22.94 20.18
C PHE A 389 16.81 23.19 21.59
N GLY A 390 17.62 23.76 22.49
CA GLY A 390 17.18 24.12 23.84
C GLY A 390 16.05 25.15 23.83
N ASP A 391 16.16 26.17 22.98
CA ASP A 391 15.13 27.22 22.85
C ASP A 391 13.79 26.58 22.45
N LEU A 392 13.78 25.71 21.43
CA LEU A 392 12.58 24.99 21.02
C LEU A 392 11.96 24.16 22.16
N THR A 393 12.77 23.39 22.90
CA THR A 393 12.25 22.59 24.01
C THR A 393 11.74 23.42 25.19
N SER A 394 12.09 24.71 25.27
CA SER A 394 11.62 25.61 26.30
C SER A 394 10.35 26.38 25.90
N GLU A 395 10.15 26.61 24.60
CA GLU A 395 9.04 27.40 24.05
C GLU A 395 7.85 26.55 23.56
N TYR A 396 8.06 25.26 23.29
CA TYR A 396 7.05 24.36 22.74
C TYR A 396 6.76 23.19 23.68
N ASP A 397 5.52 22.70 23.67
CA ASP A 397 5.10 21.55 24.49
C ASP A 397 5.67 20.22 23.97
N ALA A 398 5.92 20.14 22.67
CA ALA A 398 6.61 19.01 22.06
C ALA A 398 7.42 19.44 20.83
N VAL A 399 8.40 18.61 20.48
CA VAL A 399 9.22 18.76 19.27
C VAL A 399 9.22 17.47 18.47
N PHE A 400 8.90 17.56 17.18
CA PHE A 400 9.06 16.46 16.23
C PHE A 400 10.30 16.69 15.36
N ILE A 401 11.14 15.67 15.18
CA ILE A 401 12.36 15.75 14.39
C ILE A 401 12.20 14.92 13.12
N GLY A 402 12.04 15.61 11.98
CA GLY A 402 11.83 15.06 10.65
C GLY A 402 12.89 15.50 9.63
N VAL A 403 14.14 15.67 10.06
CA VAL A 403 15.24 16.23 9.25
C VAL A 403 15.77 15.31 8.15
N GLY A 404 15.28 14.07 8.04
CA GLY A 404 15.74 13.11 7.02
C GLY A 404 17.22 12.73 7.16
N THR A 405 17.82 12.27 6.06
CA THR A 405 19.21 11.80 6.01
C THR A 405 20.02 12.59 4.98
N TYR A 406 20.75 13.61 5.44
CA TYR A 406 21.63 14.43 4.60
C TYR A 406 23.10 13.95 4.58
N GLY A 407 23.43 12.95 5.40
CA GLY A 407 24.75 12.32 5.39
C GLY A 407 24.98 11.56 4.08
N MET A 408 25.97 12.00 3.31
CA MET A 408 26.36 11.35 2.05
C MET A 408 27.25 10.14 2.34
N MET A 409 26.95 9.01 1.70
CA MET A 409 27.84 7.84 1.75
C MET A 409 29.05 8.09 0.85
N ARG A 410 30.24 7.79 1.37
CA ARG A 410 31.46 7.73 0.59
C ARG A 410 31.67 6.32 0.08
N ALA A 411 32.17 6.20 -1.14
CA ALA A 411 32.58 4.93 -1.73
C ALA A 411 33.97 4.50 -1.24
N ASP A 412 34.74 5.42 -0.64
CA ASP A 412 36.11 5.22 -0.15
C ASP A 412 37.05 4.65 -1.23
N LEU A 413 36.80 5.04 -2.49
CA LEU A 413 37.61 4.64 -3.63
C LEU A 413 38.84 5.55 -3.78
N PRO A 414 39.96 5.04 -4.31
CA PRO A 414 41.08 5.88 -4.70
C PRO A 414 40.62 6.99 -5.65
N HIS A 415 41.01 8.23 -5.34
CA HIS A 415 40.67 9.44 -6.11
C HIS A 415 39.19 9.87 -6.08
N GLU A 416 38.43 9.51 -5.05
CA GLU A 416 37.05 10.00 -4.85
C GLU A 416 36.96 11.53 -4.71
N ASP A 417 38.02 12.20 -4.25
CA ASP A 417 38.06 13.68 -4.15
C ASP A 417 38.64 14.36 -5.41
N ALA A 418 38.81 13.62 -6.52
CA ALA A 418 39.36 14.20 -7.75
C ALA A 418 38.41 15.23 -8.39
N PRO A 419 38.94 16.26 -9.08
CA PRO A 419 38.11 17.23 -9.79
C PRO A 419 37.16 16.56 -10.78
N GLY A 420 35.87 16.88 -10.67
CA GLY A 420 34.80 16.30 -11.49
C GLY A 420 34.09 15.10 -10.87
N VAL A 421 34.53 14.59 -9.71
CA VAL A 421 33.76 13.67 -8.89
C VAL A 421 32.82 14.47 -8.01
N ILE A 422 31.51 14.28 -8.21
CA ILE A 422 30.47 15.08 -7.56
C ILE A 422 29.47 14.14 -6.91
N GLN A 423 29.11 14.44 -5.66
CA GLN A 423 28.07 13.71 -4.95
C GLN A 423 26.70 14.04 -5.53
N ALA A 424 25.81 13.04 -5.61
CA ALA A 424 24.52 13.19 -6.27
C ALA A 424 23.63 14.26 -5.63
N LEU A 425 23.58 14.33 -4.29
CA LEU A 425 22.69 15.25 -3.60
C LEU A 425 23.02 16.73 -3.90
N PRO A 426 24.28 17.21 -3.75
CA PRO A 426 24.64 18.56 -4.17
C PRO A 426 24.32 18.86 -5.64
N PHE A 427 24.56 17.90 -6.54
CA PHE A 427 24.27 18.04 -7.96
C PHE A 427 22.77 18.24 -8.22
N LEU A 428 21.92 17.36 -7.68
CA LEU A 428 20.46 17.42 -7.86
C LEU A 428 19.86 18.68 -7.24
N THR A 429 20.32 19.05 -6.03
CA THR A 429 19.86 20.25 -5.34
C THR A 429 20.26 21.52 -6.10
N ALA A 430 21.49 21.61 -6.62
CA ALA A 430 21.94 22.77 -7.40
C ALA A 430 21.10 22.98 -8.66
N HIS A 431 20.87 21.92 -9.44
CA HIS A 431 20.07 22.00 -10.67
C HIS A 431 18.60 22.31 -10.40
N THR A 432 18.03 21.72 -9.34
CA THR A 432 16.64 22.01 -9.00
C THR A 432 16.46 23.46 -8.53
N ARG A 433 17.41 23.98 -7.73
CA ARG A 433 17.42 25.39 -7.34
C ARG A 433 17.49 26.32 -8.55
N GLN A 434 18.34 26.00 -9.52
CA GLN A 434 18.46 26.75 -10.78
C GLN A 434 17.13 26.76 -11.55
N LEU A 435 16.50 25.59 -11.72
CA LEU A 435 15.22 25.46 -12.43
C LEU A 435 14.07 26.21 -11.73
N MET A 436 14.14 26.33 -10.41
CA MET A 436 13.19 27.11 -9.61
C MET A 436 13.51 28.62 -9.58
N GLY A 437 14.62 29.06 -10.19
CA GLY A 437 15.04 30.46 -10.17
C GLY A 437 15.50 30.96 -8.79
N LEU A 438 15.93 30.05 -7.91
CA LEU A 438 16.45 30.41 -6.59
C LEU A 438 17.87 31.01 -6.69
N PRO A 439 18.29 31.87 -5.74
CA PRO A 439 19.63 32.43 -5.73
C PRO A 439 20.72 31.36 -5.73
N GLU A 440 21.85 31.68 -6.37
CA GLU A 440 23.06 30.86 -6.33
C GLU A 440 23.48 30.57 -4.88
N SER A 441 24.00 29.38 -4.65
CA SER A 441 24.35 28.89 -3.32
C SER A 441 25.76 28.33 -3.35
N GLU A 442 26.65 28.85 -2.51
CA GLU A 442 28.01 28.31 -2.35
C GLU A 442 27.99 26.86 -1.84
N GLU A 443 26.97 26.50 -1.05
CA GLU A 443 26.75 25.12 -0.56
C GLU A 443 26.37 24.15 -1.69
N TYR A 444 25.73 24.64 -2.76
CA TYR A 444 25.20 23.83 -3.86
C TYR A 444 25.65 24.42 -5.21
N PRO A 445 26.96 24.35 -5.52
CA PRO A 445 27.50 24.97 -6.73
C PRO A 445 26.98 24.25 -7.98
N LEU A 446 26.53 25.03 -8.97
CA LEU A 446 26.07 24.49 -10.23
C LEU A 446 27.24 23.85 -10.98
N THR A 447 27.00 22.65 -11.52
CA THR A 447 27.99 21.95 -12.35
C THR A 447 27.50 21.89 -13.78
N ASP A 448 28.21 22.58 -14.67
CA ASP A 448 27.99 22.45 -16.10
C ASP A 448 28.49 21.09 -16.60
N VAL A 449 27.60 20.34 -17.26
CA VAL A 449 27.89 19.04 -17.87
C VAL A 449 27.71 19.06 -19.40
N GLU A 450 27.45 20.22 -20.01
CA GLU A 450 27.24 20.34 -21.44
C GLU A 450 28.49 19.91 -22.23
N GLY A 451 28.27 19.08 -23.26
CA GLY A 451 29.34 18.52 -24.09
C GLY A 451 30.26 17.52 -23.37
N LYS A 452 29.98 17.17 -22.11
CA LYS A 452 30.79 16.23 -21.33
C LYS A 452 30.24 14.80 -21.41
N ARG A 453 31.09 13.82 -21.11
CA ARG A 453 30.69 12.42 -20.88
C ARG A 453 30.52 12.22 -19.37
N VAL A 454 29.29 11.96 -18.95
CA VAL A 454 28.95 11.76 -17.54
C VAL A 454 28.90 10.26 -17.23
N VAL A 455 29.49 9.87 -16.10
CA VAL A 455 29.38 8.51 -15.54
C VAL A 455 28.70 8.64 -14.19
N VAL A 456 27.54 8.01 -14.04
CA VAL A 456 26.82 7.92 -12.76
C VAL A 456 27.16 6.57 -12.14
N LEU A 457 27.74 6.59 -10.96
CA LEU A 457 28.09 5.40 -10.18
C LEU A 457 27.01 5.24 -9.11
N VAL A 458 26.46 4.02 -8.94
CA VAL A 458 25.38 3.58 -8.01
C VAL A 458 24.14 3.06 -8.77
N GLY A 459 23.19 2.44 -8.08
CA GLY A 459 21.86 2.09 -8.58
C GLY A 459 20.76 2.55 -7.61
N GLY A 460 19.55 2.75 -8.13
CA GLY A 460 18.40 3.27 -7.37
C GLY A 460 17.79 4.50 -8.05
N ASP A 461 16.80 5.11 -7.41
CA ASP A 461 16.09 6.26 -7.98
C ASP A 461 17.00 7.48 -8.17
N THR A 462 17.88 7.76 -7.20
CA THR A 462 18.89 8.84 -7.29
C THR A 462 19.87 8.69 -8.45
N THR A 463 20.07 7.48 -8.97
CA THR A 463 20.90 7.23 -10.16
C THR A 463 20.13 7.53 -11.45
N MET A 464 18.81 7.30 -11.44
CA MET A 464 17.94 7.55 -12.58
C MET A 464 17.55 9.02 -12.70
N ASP A 465 17.51 9.71 -11.56
CA ASP A 465 17.39 11.16 -11.41
C ASP A 465 18.67 11.87 -11.85
#